data_AF-A0A4U0HDK7-F1
#
_entry.id   AF-A0A4U0HDK7-F1
#
_cell.length_a   1.000
_cell.length_b   1.000
_cell.length_c   1.000
_cell.angle_alpha   90.00
_cell.angle_beta   90.00
_cell.angle_gamma   90.00
#
_symmetry.space_group_name_H-M   'P 1'
#
loop_
_entity.id
_entity.type
_entity.pdbx_description
1 polymer ?
#
loop_
_entity_poly.entity_id
_entity_poly.type
_entity_poly.pdbx_seq_one_letter_code
_entity_poly.pdbx_strand_id
1 'polypeptide(L)'
;MSGTSTPEVPTEYTTTVVIGSGLPGLAVASELSRRGVSSIVVEGLLSQPSDPSRRSPLPDSSDRGERNDLLRLLQGYAASHELDIRRSTFACGVSRTSGKSAPALQLDPHSGALEARTARVPSISRDSAQRWVIRTERGLLVADTVVLTGCAQNQMRRLLRSLGIAAGQNAVAILNAIGLYLVGVADLLAPSTREIIRQAKVAGNAIASSGRTAVA
;
A
#
# COMPACT_ATOMS: atom_id res chain seq x y z
N MET A 1 13.79 -41.81 0.17
CA MET A 1 12.54 -41.14 0.58
C MET A 1 12.86 -39.66 0.75
N SER A 2 12.82 -38.89 -0.33
CA SER A 2 13.15 -37.45 -0.29
C SER A 2 11.85 -36.66 -0.26
N GLY A 3 11.47 -36.19 0.93
CA GLY A 3 10.33 -35.29 1.08
C GLY A 3 10.66 -33.93 0.49
N THR A 4 9.99 -33.56 -0.59
CA THR A 4 10.02 -32.20 -1.13
C THR A 4 9.14 -31.32 -0.25
N SER A 5 9.74 -30.67 0.76
CA SER A 5 9.09 -29.59 1.48
C SER A 5 8.83 -28.44 0.51
N THR A 6 7.58 -28.20 0.18
CA THR A 6 7.15 -26.97 -0.51
C THR A 6 7.66 -25.76 0.27
N PRO A 7 8.34 -24.79 -0.34
CA PRO A 7 8.79 -23.61 0.38
C PRO A 7 7.56 -22.87 0.93
N GLU A 8 7.41 -22.84 2.25
CA GLU A 8 6.39 -22.02 2.90
C GLU A 8 6.71 -20.56 2.58
N VAL A 9 5.79 -19.91 1.87
CA VAL A 9 5.94 -18.48 1.56
C VAL A 9 5.84 -17.71 2.89
N PRO A 10 6.88 -16.96 3.31
CA PRO A 10 6.87 -16.26 4.58
C PRO A 10 5.64 -15.34 4.64
N THR A 11 4.83 -15.47 5.67
CA THR A 11 3.63 -14.65 5.86
C THR A 11 3.77 -13.86 7.15
N GLU A 12 3.72 -12.54 7.04
CA GLU A 12 3.86 -11.62 8.15
C GLU A 12 2.60 -10.78 8.33
N TYR A 13 2.25 -10.48 9.57
CA TYR A 13 1.04 -9.74 9.92
C TYR A 13 1.40 -8.38 10.51
N THR A 14 0.71 -7.35 10.06
CA THR A 14 0.84 -5.98 10.60
C THR A 14 -0.51 -5.28 10.56
N THR A 15 -0.67 -4.15 11.26
CA THR A 15 -1.92 -3.39 11.21
C THR A 15 -2.07 -2.66 9.87
N THR A 16 -0.98 -2.07 9.38
CA THR A 16 -0.99 -1.24 8.16
C THR A 16 0.20 -1.57 7.26
N VAL A 17 -0.02 -1.71 5.95
CA VAL A 17 1.06 -1.68 4.96
C VAL A 17 0.99 -0.37 4.17
N VAL A 18 2.12 0.35 4.11
CA VAL A 18 2.26 1.55 3.28
C VAL A 18 3.05 1.17 2.03
N ILE A 19 2.47 1.39 0.86
CA ILE A 19 3.09 1.08 -0.44
C ILE A 19 3.65 2.38 -1.03
N GLY A 20 4.98 2.42 -1.12
CA GLY A 20 5.82 3.54 -1.56
C GLY A 20 6.60 4.16 -0.41
N SER A 21 7.93 4.28 -0.56
CA SER A 21 8.83 4.85 0.47
C SER A 21 9.22 6.32 0.20
N GLY A 22 8.58 6.96 -0.77
CA GLY A 22 8.79 8.37 -1.09
C GLY A 22 8.25 9.31 -0.01
N LEU A 23 8.31 10.62 -0.26
CA LEU A 23 7.85 11.65 0.67
C LEU A 23 6.43 11.39 1.24
N PRO A 24 5.40 11.05 0.42
CA PRO A 24 4.08 10.75 0.98
C PRO A 24 4.04 9.48 1.82
N GLY A 25 4.81 8.45 1.46
CA GLY A 25 4.94 7.21 2.22
C GLY A 25 5.52 7.41 3.60
N LEU A 26 6.64 8.13 3.68
CA LEU A 26 7.29 8.43 4.97
C LEU A 26 6.46 9.38 5.82
N ALA A 27 5.73 10.32 5.20
CA ALA A 27 4.79 11.18 5.92
C ALA A 27 3.70 10.35 6.61
N VAL A 28 3.10 9.41 5.87
CA VAL A 28 2.09 8.50 6.43
C VAL A 28 2.68 7.63 7.53
N ALA A 29 3.82 6.97 7.29
CA ALA A 29 4.47 6.09 8.27
C ALA A 29 4.80 6.84 9.57
N SER A 30 5.28 8.09 9.45
CA SER A 30 5.55 8.95 10.60
C SER A 30 4.28 9.30 11.37
N GLU A 31 3.18 9.60 10.68
CA GLU A 31 1.89 9.88 11.33
C GLU A 31 1.27 8.63 11.99
N LEU A 32 1.44 7.45 11.40
CA LEU A 32 1.00 6.17 11.99
C LEU A 32 1.79 5.86 13.27
N SER A 33 3.11 6.02 13.23
CA SER A 33 4.01 5.87 14.38
C SER A 33 3.61 6.79 15.55
N ARG A 34 3.33 8.07 15.28
CA ARG A 34 2.85 9.03 16.30
C ARG A 34 1.55 8.61 16.97
N ARG A 35 0.77 7.73 16.35
CA ARG A 35 -0.52 7.24 16.84
C ARG A 35 -0.43 5.82 17.40
N GLY A 36 0.78 5.23 17.47
CA GLY A 36 0.98 3.87 17.95
C GLY A 36 0.46 2.79 17.00
N VAL A 37 0.30 3.09 15.71
CA VAL A 37 -0.13 2.11 14.71
C VAL A 37 1.10 1.43 14.10
N SER A 38 1.19 0.11 14.21
CA SER A 38 2.22 -0.68 13.57
C SER A 38 2.08 -0.62 12.05
N SER A 39 3.17 -0.28 11.36
CA SER A 39 3.18 -0.18 9.90
C SER A 39 4.46 -0.70 9.28
N ILE A 40 4.33 -1.42 8.16
CA ILE A 40 5.45 -1.80 7.30
C ILE A 40 5.38 -0.96 6.02
N VAL A 41 6.46 -0.23 5.71
CA VAL A 41 6.59 0.51 4.45
C VAL A 41 7.35 -0.34 3.44
N VAL A 42 6.74 -0.60 2.29
CA VAL A 42 7.36 -1.34 1.18
C VAL A 42 7.46 -0.47 -0.06
N GLU A 43 8.26 -0.87 -1.03
CA GLU A 43 8.32 -0.18 -2.31
C GLU A 43 7.09 -0.45 -3.19
N GLY A 44 6.80 0.53 -4.03
CA GLY A 44 5.62 0.56 -4.89
C GLY A 44 5.61 -0.47 -6.02
N LEU A 45 4.39 -0.83 -6.42
CA LEU A 45 4.03 -1.77 -7.51
C LEU A 45 4.70 -1.52 -8.87
N LEU A 46 5.23 -0.32 -9.11
CA LEU A 46 5.84 0.08 -10.38
C LEU A 46 7.00 1.08 -10.19
N SER A 47 7.81 0.92 -9.15
CA SER A 47 9.15 1.49 -9.14
C SER A 47 10.08 0.70 -10.08
N GLN A 48 9.66 0.45 -11.32
CA GLN A 48 10.62 0.09 -12.35
C GLN A 48 11.35 1.38 -12.76
N PRO A 49 12.69 1.38 -12.81
CA PRO A 49 13.49 2.56 -13.14
C PRO A 49 13.21 3.14 -14.55
N SER A 50 12.39 2.48 -15.36
CA SER A 50 12.18 2.71 -16.79
C SER A 50 10.84 3.33 -17.20
N ASP A 51 9.92 3.67 -16.28
CA ASP A 51 8.63 4.29 -16.67
C ASP A 51 8.77 5.81 -16.97
N PRO A 52 8.57 6.25 -18.23
CA PRO A 52 8.65 7.66 -18.63
C PRO A 52 7.53 8.54 -18.02
N SER A 53 6.53 7.94 -17.35
CA SER A 53 5.48 8.64 -16.59
C SER A 53 6.00 9.37 -15.35
N ARG A 54 7.30 9.27 -15.03
CA ARG A 54 8.01 10.07 -14.02
C ARG A 54 8.05 11.57 -14.29
N ARG A 55 7.56 12.06 -15.44
CA ARG A 55 7.43 13.51 -15.67
C ARG A 55 6.27 14.06 -14.84
N SER A 56 6.51 14.15 -13.52
CA SER A 56 5.89 15.17 -12.68
C SER A 56 5.99 16.50 -13.43
N PRO A 57 4.91 17.29 -13.54
CA PRO A 57 5.01 18.69 -13.95
C PRO A 57 6.15 19.31 -13.14
N LEU A 58 7.08 19.96 -13.83
CA LEU A 58 8.30 20.50 -13.25
C LEU A 58 7.90 21.41 -12.08
N PRO A 59 8.12 21.00 -10.81
CA PRO A 59 7.81 21.89 -9.71
C PRO A 59 8.82 23.03 -9.71
N ASP A 60 8.37 24.21 -9.31
CA ASP A 60 9.25 25.36 -9.14
C ASP A 60 10.44 25.00 -8.24
N SER A 61 11.60 25.59 -8.50
CA SER A 61 12.86 25.24 -7.80
C SER A 61 12.75 25.37 -6.28
N SER A 62 11.95 26.33 -5.80
CA SER A 62 11.62 26.54 -4.39
C SER A 62 10.82 25.38 -3.78
N ASP A 63 9.79 24.89 -4.49
CA ASP A 63 8.98 23.73 -4.06
C ASP A 63 9.81 22.44 -4.00
N ARG A 64 10.82 22.33 -4.87
CA ARG A 64 11.75 21.20 -4.85
C ARG A 64 12.66 21.23 -3.63
N GLY A 65 13.10 22.42 -3.19
CA GLY A 65 13.87 22.60 -1.97
C GLY A 65 13.09 22.15 -0.72
N GLU A 66 11.88 22.69 -0.54
CA GLU A 66 11.00 22.34 0.59
C GLU A 66 10.71 20.84 0.64
N ARG A 67 10.44 20.21 -0.51
CA ARG A 67 10.21 18.76 -0.59
C ARG A 67 11.44 17.95 -0.18
N ASN A 68 12.64 18.36 -0.57
CA ASN A 68 13.87 17.66 -0.19
C ASN A 68 14.16 17.80 1.31
N ASP A 69 13.97 18.99 1.87
CA ASP A 69 14.15 19.24 3.30
C ASP A 69 13.15 18.41 4.13
N LEU A 70 11.88 18.40 3.73
CA LEU A 70 10.88 17.55 4.38
C LEU A 70 11.23 16.07 4.27
N LEU A 71 11.64 15.59 3.09
CA LEU A 71 12.03 14.20 2.92
C LEU A 71 13.18 13.82 3.87
N ARG A 72 14.18 14.71 4.01
CA ARG A 72 15.31 14.52 4.93
C ARG A 72 14.84 14.47 6.39
N LEU A 73 13.91 15.34 6.79
CA LEU A 73 13.31 15.33 8.13
C LEU A 73 12.53 14.03 8.40
N LEU A 74 11.73 13.57 7.42
CA LEU A 74 10.98 12.32 7.52
C LEU A 74 11.89 11.09 7.58
N GLN A 75 13.00 11.08 6.83
CA GLN A 75 14.00 10.03 6.92
C GLN A 75 14.71 10.02 8.28
N GLY A 76 15.05 11.19 8.82
CA GLY A 76 15.60 11.32 10.17
C GLY A 76 14.64 10.82 11.24
N TYR A 77 13.37 11.24 11.17
CA TYR A 77 12.31 10.76 12.06
C TYR A 77 12.18 9.24 11.99
N ALA A 78 12.17 8.69 10.78
CA ALA A 78 12.03 7.25 10.56
C ALA A 78 13.17 6.45 11.18
N ALA A 79 14.41 6.93 11.06
CA ALA A 79 15.56 6.30 11.69
C ALA A 79 15.51 6.40 13.22
N SER A 80 15.14 7.56 13.77
CA SER A 80 15.05 7.76 15.22
C SER A 80 13.93 6.98 15.91
N HIS A 81 12.89 6.59 15.17
CA HIS A 81 11.73 5.85 15.70
C HIS A 81 11.66 4.41 15.16
N GLU A 82 12.75 3.93 14.54
CA GLU A 82 12.90 2.56 14.05
C GLU A 82 11.71 2.09 13.19
N LEU A 83 11.24 2.97 12.29
CA LEU A 83 10.14 2.60 11.40
C LEU A 83 10.56 1.45 10.47
N ASP A 84 9.72 0.43 10.34
CA ASP A 84 9.98 -0.69 9.42
C ASP A 84 9.80 -0.23 7.96
N ILE A 85 10.91 0.15 7.34
CA ILE A 85 10.96 0.61 5.95
C ILE A 85 11.82 -0.35 5.12
N ARG A 86 11.15 -1.16 4.29
CA ARG A 86 11.74 -2.18 3.43
C ARG A 86 11.96 -1.66 2.02
N ARG A 87 12.99 -0.82 1.87
CA ARG A 87 13.38 -0.19 0.58
C ARG A 87 13.81 -1.18 -0.51
N SER A 88 14.05 -2.44 -0.14
CA SER A 88 14.41 -3.53 -1.05
C SER A 88 13.33 -4.62 -1.05
N THR A 89 12.07 -4.24 -0.88
CA THR A 89 10.94 -5.16 -0.92
C THR A 89 9.84 -4.50 -1.73
N PHE A 90 9.63 -5.00 -2.93
CA PHE A 90 8.61 -4.48 -3.85
C PHE A 90 7.29 -5.22 -3.66
N ALA A 91 6.20 -4.46 -3.49
CA ALA A 91 4.86 -5.00 -3.60
C ALA A 91 4.59 -5.37 -5.07
N CYS A 92 4.22 -6.61 -5.36
CA CYS A 92 3.88 -7.07 -6.72
C CYS A 92 2.37 -7.30 -6.90
N GLY A 93 1.58 -7.28 -5.83
CA GLY A 93 0.13 -7.39 -5.90
C GLY A 93 -0.54 -7.03 -4.59
N VAL A 94 -1.75 -6.49 -4.67
CA VAL A 94 -2.60 -6.22 -3.51
C VAL A 94 -3.95 -6.88 -3.76
N SER A 95 -4.38 -7.70 -2.83
CA SER A 95 -5.67 -8.41 -2.89
C SER A 95 -6.33 -8.41 -1.54
N ARG A 96 -7.64 -8.64 -1.48
CA ARG A 96 -8.38 -8.72 -0.22
C ARG A 96 -8.79 -10.16 0.02
N THR A 97 -8.60 -10.67 1.23
CA THR A 97 -9.15 -11.98 1.63
C THR A 97 -10.66 -11.86 1.75
N SER A 98 -11.35 -12.07 0.64
CA SER A 98 -12.79 -12.26 0.68
C SER A 98 -13.06 -13.61 1.34
N GLY A 99 -13.88 -13.65 2.40
CA GLY A 99 -14.42 -14.88 2.98
C GLY A 99 -15.30 -15.69 2.00
N LYS A 100 -15.47 -15.20 0.77
CA LYS A 100 -16.08 -15.91 -0.35
C LYS A 100 -15.12 -15.82 -1.54
N SER A 101 -14.52 -16.96 -1.90
CA SER A 101 -13.58 -17.09 -3.02
C SER A 101 -14.00 -16.24 -4.22
N ALA A 102 -13.17 -15.24 -4.54
CA ALA A 102 -13.11 -14.58 -5.83
C ALA A 102 -11.62 -14.54 -6.24
N PRO A 103 -11.31 -14.76 -7.52
CA PRO A 103 -9.98 -15.20 -7.93
C PRO A 103 -8.96 -14.08 -7.75
N ALA A 104 -7.79 -14.46 -7.25
CA ALA A 104 -6.63 -13.59 -7.25
C ALA A 104 -6.27 -13.22 -8.69
N LEU A 105 -6.37 -11.94 -9.05
CA LEU A 105 -5.94 -11.48 -10.37
C LEU A 105 -4.42 -11.26 -10.35
N GLN A 106 -3.73 -12.16 -11.03
CA GLN A 106 -2.36 -12.06 -11.48
C GLN A 106 -2.31 -11.01 -12.60
N LEU A 107 -1.53 -9.94 -12.40
CA LEU A 107 -1.30 -8.93 -13.43
C LEU A 107 -0.14 -9.40 -14.33
N ASP A 108 -0.41 -10.32 -15.25
CA ASP A 108 0.53 -10.63 -16.33
C ASP A 108 0.06 -9.98 -17.65
N PRO A 109 0.95 -9.30 -18.38
CA PRO A 109 0.79 -9.08 -19.80
C PRO A 109 1.26 -10.34 -20.53
N HIS A 110 0.41 -10.84 -21.43
CA HIS A 110 0.61 -11.93 -22.41
C HIS A 110 -0.19 -13.21 -22.13
N SER A 111 -1.12 -13.42 -23.06
CA SER A 111 -2.04 -14.54 -23.19
C SER A 111 -1.30 -15.87 -23.39
N GLY A 112 -1.75 -16.92 -22.69
CA GLY A 112 -1.30 -18.29 -22.91
C GLY A 112 -1.69 -19.23 -21.76
N ALA A 113 -2.79 -19.94 -21.93
CA ALA A 113 -3.35 -20.89 -20.97
C ALA A 113 -2.42 -22.08 -20.66
N LEU A 114 -2.29 -22.46 -19.38
CA LEU A 114 -2.40 -23.86 -18.93
C LEU A 114 -2.66 -23.93 -17.41
N GLU A 115 -3.36 -24.98 -17.02
CA GLU A 115 -4.23 -25.12 -15.87
C GLU A 115 -3.56 -25.25 -14.48
N ALA A 116 -4.32 -24.78 -13.49
CA ALA A 116 -4.57 -25.38 -12.18
C ALA A 116 -3.47 -26.21 -11.50
N ARG A 117 -2.78 -25.61 -10.53
CA ARG A 117 -2.34 -26.31 -9.31
C ARG A 117 -2.72 -25.49 -8.08
N THR A 118 -3.83 -25.90 -7.47
CA THR A 118 -4.42 -25.38 -6.24
C THR A 118 -3.44 -25.49 -5.08
N ALA A 119 -2.67 -24.43 -4.82
CA ALA A 119 -2.01 -24.25 -3.53
C ALA A 119 -3.08 -23.86 -2.51
N ARG A 120 -3.39 -24.79 -1.59
CA ARG A 120 -4.31 -24.60 -0.47
C ARG A 120 -3.74 -23.49 0.43
N VAL A 121 -4.28 -22.28 0.30
CA VAL A 121 -4.11 -21.19 1.27
C VAL A 121 -4.58 -21.73 2.63
N PRO A 122 -3.77 -21.66 3.70
CA PRO A 122 -4.23 -22.08 5.02
C PRO A 122 -5.47 -21.28 5.40
N SER A 123 -6.54 -21.98 5.73
CA SER A 123 -7.77 -21.39 6.27
C SER A 123 -7.45 -20.81 7.65
N ILE A 124 -7.12 -19.53 7.69
CA ILE A 124 -6.93 -18.77 8.94
C ILE A 124 -8.33 -18.50 9.50
N SER A 125 -8.78 -19.37 10.41
CA SER A 125 -9.93 -19.10 11.27
C SER A 125 -9.46 -18.39 12.53
N ARG A 126 -9.77 -17.10 12.62
CA ARG A 126 -10.41 -16.44 13.77
C ARG A 126 -10.83 -15.04 13.34
N ASP A 127 -12.15 -14.85 13.31
CA ASP A 127 -12.93 -13.66 13.00
C ASP A 127 -12.87 -13.08 11.59
N SER A 128 -14.05 -12.99 10.99
CA SER A 128 -14.39 -12.54 9.64
C SER A 128 -14.16 -11.04 9.42
N ALA A 129 -12.92 -10.58 9.52
CA ALA A 129 -12.48 -9.27 9.02
C ALA A 129 -11.72 -9.48 7.71
N GLN A 130 -12.27 -8.96 6.61
CA GLN A 130 -11.64 -9.02 5.28
C GLN A 130 -10.30 -8.25 5.30
N ARG A 131 -9.17 -8.95 5.38
CA ARG A 131 -7.82 -8.37 5.44
C ARG A 131 -7.23 -8.18 4.06
N TRP A 132 -6.28 -7.28 3.96
CA TRP A 132 -5.45 -7.08 2.77
C TRP A 132 -4.27 -8.03 2.78
N VAL A 133 -3.97 -8.60 1.61
CA VAL A 133 -2.79 -9.41 1.33
C VAL A 133 -1.98 -8.69 0.28
N ILE A 134 -0.77 -8.30 0.66
CA ILE A 134 0.22 -7.66 -0.17
C ILE A 134 1.24 -8.74 -0.52
N ARG A 135 1.29 -9.09 -1.81
CA ARG A 135 2.33 -9.97 -2.33
C ARG A 135 3.59 -9.13 -2.51
N THR A 136 4.69 -9.65 -2.03
CA THR A 136 6.03 -9.08 -2.23
C THR A 136 6.96 -10.14 -2.78
N GLU A 137 8.11 -9.72 -3.30
CA GLU A 137 9.16 -10.67 -3.73
C GLU A 137 9.70 -11.55 -2.59
N ARG A 138 9.51 -11.15 -1.33
CA ARG A 138 9.99 -11.88 -0.14
C ARG A 138 8.93 -12.72 0.57
N GLY A 139 7.68 -12.63 0.14
CA GLY A 139 6.56 -13.31 0.78
C GLY A 139 5.28 -12.47 0.83
N LEU A 140 4.40 -12.81 1.76
CA LEU A 140 3.10 -12.17 1.93
C LEU A 140 3.10 -11.27 3.17
N LEU A 141 2.63 -10.04 3.01
CA LEU A 141 2.25 -9.20 4.15
C LEU A 141 0.73 -9.19 4.24
N VAL A 142 0.20 -9.40 5.43
CA VAL A 142 -1.23 -9.36 5.71
C VAL A 142 -1.51 -8.19 6.65
N ALA A 143 -2.46 -7.35 6.29
CA ALA A 143 -2.81 -6.18 7.08
C ALA A 143 -4.29 -5.84 7.09
N ASP A 144 -4.73 -5.17 8.14
CA ASP A 144 -6.11 -4.70 8.25
C ASP A 144 -6.34 -3.48 7.33
N THR A 145 -5.30 -2.67 7.12
CA THR A 145 -5.35 -1.51 6.23
C THR A 145 -4.13 -1.42 5.30
N VAL A 146 -4.33 -0.79 4.14
CA VAL A 146 -3.27 -0.51 3.16
C VAL A 146 -3.34 0.95 2.75
N VAL A 147 -2.17 1.61 2.68
CA VAL A 147 -2.04 2.97 2.17
C VAL A 147 -1.26 2.95 0.86
N LEU A 148 -1.87 3.43 -0.21
CA LEU A 148 -1.21 3.58 -1.51
C LEU A 148 -0.68 5.01 -1.64
N THR A 149 0.61 5.12 -1.90
CA THR A 149 1.27 6.41 -2.07
C THR A 149 1.82 6.63 -3.47
N GLY A 150 1.69 7.85 -3.99
CA GLY A 150 2.31 8.26 -5.25
C GLY A 150 1.87 7.45 -6.48
N CYS A 151 0.68 6.84 -6.45
CA CYS A 151 0.18 6.06 -7.58
C CYS A 151 -0.35 6.98 -8.68
N ALA A 152 0.00 6.67 -9.94
CA ALA A 152 -0.52 7.41 -11.09
C ALA A 152 -2.02 7.15 -11.27
N GLN A 153 -2.74 8.11 -11.87
CA GLN A 153 -4.18 7.98 -12.14
C GLN A 153 -4.58 6.69 -12.87
N ASN A 154 -3.77 6.24 -13.82
CA ASN A 154 -4.03 5.01 -14.57
C ASN A 154 -3.93 3.78 -13.67
N GLN A 155 -3.06 3.79 -12.68
CA GLN A 155 -2.94 2.73 -11.67
C GLN A 155 -4.15 2.76 -10.74
N MET A 156 -4.58 3.95 -10.29
CA MET A 156 -5.80 4.11 -9.50
C MET A 156 -7.03 3.54 -10.22
N ARG A 157 -7.24 3.94 -11.47
CA ARG A 157 -8.37 3.46 -12.28
C ARG A 157 -8.33 1.96 -12.52
N ARG A 158 -7.14 1.38 -12.72
CA ARG A 158 -6.96 -0.08 -12.83
C ARG A 158 -7.31 -0.78 -11.53
N LEU A 159 -6.87 -0.24 -10.40
CA LEU A 159 -7.13 -0.81 -9.08
C LEU A 159 -8.62 -0.72 -8.69
N LEU A 160 -9.27 0.42 -8.93
CA LEU A 160 -10.71 0.56 -8.73
C LEU A 160 -11.49 -0.48 -9.56
N ARG A 161 -11.13 -0.64 -10.84
CA ARG A 161 -11.73 -1.67 -11.71
C ARG A 161 -11.48 -3.08 -11.20
N SER A 162 -10.26 -3.40 -10.75
CA SER A 162 -9.97 -4.74 -10.20
C SER A 162 -10.71 -5.03 -8.90
N LEU A 163 -11.08 -4.00 -8.14
CA LEU A 163 -11.90 -4.13 -6.94
C LEU A 163 -13.41 -4.12 -7.25
N GLY A 164 -13.81 -3.96 -8.52
CA GLY A 164 -15.22 -3.84 -8.90
C GLY A 164 -15.87 -2.52 -8.47
N ILE A 165 -15.06 -1.50 -8.13
CA ILE A 165 -15.53 -0.19 -7.69
C ILE A 165 -15.66 0.71 -8.91
N ALA A 166 -16.87 1.21 -9.16
CA ALA A 166 -17.09 2.21 -10.19
C ALA A 166 -16.30 3.49 -9.86
N ALA A 167 -15.50 3.98 -10.82
CA ALA A 167 -14.84 5.26 -10.68
C ALA A 167 -15.90 6.37 -10.67
N GLY A 168 -16.07 7.03 -9.52
CA GLY A 168 -17.08 8.06 -9.31
C GLY A 168 -16.81 8.86 -8.04
N GLN A 169 -17.70 9.80 -7.72
CA GLN A 169 -17.52 10.77 -6.62
C GLN A 169 -17.33 10.12 -5.24
N ASN A 170 -17.74 8.86 -5.07
CA ASN A 170 -17.63 8.13 -3.81
C ASN A 170 -16.48 7.12 -3.75
N ALA A 171 -15.62 7.04 -4.78
CA ALA A 171 -14.58 6.02 -4.84
C ALA A 171 -13.65 6.06 -3.61
N VAL A 172 -13.21 7.25 -3.18
CA VAL A 172 -12.34 7.41 -2.01
C VAL A 172 -13.04 6.98 -0.71
N ALA A 173 -14.33 7.30 -0.56
CA ALA A 173 -15.10 6.89 0.62
C ALA A 173 -15.27 5.37 0.68
N ILE A 174 -15.54 4.72 -0.46
CA ILE A 174 -15.64 3.27 -0.58
C ILE A 174 -14.28 2.63 -0.24
N LEU A 175 -13.19 3.16 -0.79
CA LEU A 175 -11.83 2.69 -0.49
C LEU A 175 -11.50 2.79 1.01
N ASN A 176 -11.78 3.93 1.63
CA ASN A 176 -11.56 4.11 3.07
C ASN A 176 -12.39 3.13 3.90
N ALA A 177 -13.65 2.88 3.52
CA ALA A 177 -14.53 1.92 4.20
C ALA A 177 -14.02 0.48 4.12
N ILE A 178 -13.25 0.13 3.07
CA ILE A 178 -12.62 -1.18 2.93
C ILE A 178 -11.18 -1.22 3.46
N GLY A 179 -10.70 -0.16 4.11
CA GLY A 179 -9.35 -0.08 4.68
C GLY A 179 -8.25 0.25 3.68
N LEU A 180 -8.58 0.78 2.50
CA LEU A 180 -7.61 1.26 1.52
C LEU A 180 -7.58 2.80 1.50
N TYR A 181 -6.43 3.40 1.80
CA TYR A 181 -6.26 4.85 1.86
C TYR A 181 -5.32 5.34 0.75
N LEU A 182 -5.55 6.55 0.27
CA LEU A 182 -4.79 7.17 -0.81
C LEU A 182 -4.10 8.43 -0.32
N VAL A 183 -2.79 8.55 -0.54
CA VAL A 183 -2.01 9.74 -0.16
C VAL A 183 -1.04 10.12 -1.27
N GLY A 184 -1.00 11.40 -1.62
CA GLY A 184 -0.15 11.91 -2.69
C GLY A 184 -0.61 11.53 -4.09
N VAL A 185 -1.90 11.24 -4.28
CA VAL A 185 -2.53 10.95 -5.59
C VAL A 185 -3.17 12.24 -6.08
N ALA A 186 -2.82 12.70 -7.29
CA ALA A 186 -3.38 13.93 -7.84
C ALA A 186 -3.79 13.80 -9.32
N ASP A 187 -4.75 14.63 -9.71
CA ASP A 187 -5.47 14.50 -10.98
C ASP A 187 -4.66 14.99 -12.20
N LEU A 188 -3.82 16.02 -12.05
CA LEU A 188 -2.94 16.51 -13.13
C LEU A 188 -1.71 17.30 -12.65
N LEU A 189 -1.63 17.68 -11.37
CA LEU A 189 -0.51 18.42 -10.77
C LEU A 189 0.01 17.65 -9.55
N ALA A 190 1.33 17.48 -9.44
CA ALA A 190 1.93 16.84 -8.27
C ALA A 190 1.49 17.57 -6.97
N PRO A 191 0.95 16.86 -5.97
CA PRO A 191 0.37 17.50 -4.79
C PRO A 191 1.44 18.31 -4.04
N SER A 192 1.05 19.46 -3.50
CA SER A 192 1.96 20.31 -2.73
C SER A 192 2.40 19.60 -1.45
N THR A 193 3.55 20.01 -0.90
CA THR A 193 4.10 19.48 0.36
C THR A 193 3.06 19.53 1.49
N ARG A 194 2.40 20.69 1.63
CA ARG A 194 1.34 20.91 2.62
C ARG A 194 0.16 19.96 2.44
N GLU A 195 -0.26 19.72 1.19
CA GLU A 195 -1.35 18.81 0.91
C GLU A 195 -0.99 17.36 1.23
N ILE A 196 0.24 16.93 0.92
CA ILE A 196 0.72 15.58 1.28
C ILE A 196 0.68 15.37 2.80
N ILE A 197 1.17 16.35 3.57
CA ILE A 197 1.11 16.29 5.05
C ILE A 197 -0.33 16.28 5.55
N ARG A 198 -1.20 17.11 4.97
CA ARG A 198 -2.63 17.13 5.32
C ARG A 198 -3.28 15.76 5.09
N GLN A 199 -3.05 15.16 3.93
CA GLN A 199 -3.56 13.84 3.58
C GLN A 199 -3.01 12.74 4.50
N ALA A 200 -1.71 12.76 4.80
CA ALA A 200 -1.09 11.82 5.73
C ALA A 200 -1.71 11.90 7.13
N LYS A 201 -1.97 13.11 7.64
CA LYS A 201 -2.66 13.32 8.92
C LYS A 201 -4.09 12.79 8.93
N VAL A 202 -4.85 13.06 7.87
CA VAL A 202 -6.24 12.57 7.72
C VAL A 202 -6.25 11.05 7.67
N ALA A 203 -5.40 10.43 6.85
CA ALA A 203 -5.29 8.97 6.75
C ALA A 203 -4.85 8.34 8.08
N GLY A 204 -3.82 8.88 8.73
CA GLY A 204 -3.34 8.40 10.03
C GLY A 204 -4.42 8.48 11.12
N ASN A 205 -5.20 9.56 11.16
CA ASN A 205 -6.34 9.69 12.08
C ASN A 205 -7.41 8.62 11.80
N ALA A 206 -7.80 8.45 10.54
CA ALA A 206 -8.83 7.49 10.15
C ALA A 206 -8.41 6.04 10.48
N ILE A 207 -7.16 5.67 10.18
CA ILE A 207 -6.62 4.34 10.50
C ILE A 207 -6.57 4.11 12.02
N ALA A 208 -6.08 5.09 12.79
CA ALA A 208 -6.03 4.98 14.24
C ALA A 208 -7.42 4.92 14.89
N SER A 209 -8.44 5.57 14.32
CA SER A 209 -9.82 5.39 14.77
C SER A 209 -10.36 4.01 14.44
N SER A 210 -10.10 3.49 13.24
CA SER A 210 -10.60 2.18 12.81
C SER A 210 -10.00 1.02 13.60
N GLY A 211 -8.71 1.10 13.96
CA GLY A 211 -8.02 0.08 14.77
C GLY A 211 -8.50 -0.01 16.23
N ARG A 212 -9.10 1.06 16.78
CA ARG A 212 -9.65 1.04 18.15
C ARG A 212 -11.04 0.40 18.27
N THR A 213 -11.74 0.23 17.15
CA THR A 213 -13.11 -0.34 17.13
C THR A 213 -13.16 -1.86 17.24
N ALA A 214 -12.02 -2.55 17.23
CA ALA A 214 -11.94 -4.02 17.31
C ALA A 214 -11.75 -4.58 18.73
N VAL A 215 -11.77 -3.72 19.75
CA VAL A 215 -11.67 -4.12 21.18
C VAL A 215 -12.80 -3.44 21.96
N ALA A 216 -14.02 -3.97 21.84
CA ALA A 216 -15.15 -3.67 22.71
C ALA A 216 -16.07 -4.89 22.80
#